data_AF-A0A662UXV5-F1
#
_entry.id   AF-A0A662UXV5-F1
#
_cell.length_a   1.000
_cell.length_b   1.000
_cell.length_c   1.000
_cell.angle_alpha   90.00
_cell.angle_beta   90.00
_cell.angle_gamma   90.00
#
_symmetry.space_group_name_H-M   'P 1'
#
loop_
_entity.id
_entity.type
_entity.pdbx_description
1 polymer ?
#
loop_
_entity_poly.entity_id
_entity_poly.type
_entity_poly.pdbx_seq_one_letter_code
_entity_poly.pdbx_strand_id
1 'polypeptide(L)'
;MVSVISLHYLYSVDILVHKDLKCIGEIIDYVLRNGLSTPKRVYEALDIYFKRGITRYFIDNDGIEGIVLGSSGVHVVRISNEGYKCTCSDSYTNHYLCKHALALLYQVLNDKRTQDRALAIVLNMLNSTENIKEIPIAVFSY
;
A
#
# COMPACT_ATOMS: atom_id res chain seq x y z
N MET A 1 -10.45 -36.93 32.51
CA MET A 1 -9.64 -36.94 31.28
C MET A 1 -10.23 -35.90 30.34
N VAL A 2 -9.74 -34.67 30.41
CA VAL A 2 -10.16 -33.60 29.49
C VAL A 2 -9.19 -33.64 28.32
N SER A 3 -9.74 -33.85 27.13
CA SER A 3 -9.02 -33.97 25.86
C SER A 3 -8.16 -32.74 25.61
N VAL A 4 -6.86 -32.95 25.42
CA VAL A 4 -5.92 -31.96 24.92
C VAL A 4 -6.25 -31.76 23.45
N ILE A 5 -7.16 -30.82 23.15
CA ILE A 5 -7.43 -30.41 21.78
C ILE A 5 -6.19 -29.68 21.29
N SER A 6 -5.55 -30.34 20.33
CA SER A 6 -4.33 -29.98 19.61
C SER A 6 -4.19 -28.47 19.35
N LEU A 7 -3.12 -27.88 19.90
CA LEU A 7 -2.64 -26.51 19.64
C LEU A 7 -2.24 -26.26 18.16
N HIS A 8 -2.42 -27.22 17.26
CA HIS A 8 -2.01 -27.12 15.86
C HIS A 8 -3.03 -26.42 14.94
N TYR A 9 -4.19 -25.98 15.44
CA TYR A 9 -5.19 -25.30 14.61
C TYR A 9 -5.02 -23.77 14.51
N LEU A 10 -4.06 -23.19 15.23
CA LEU A 10 -3.85 -21.73 15.29
C LEU A 10 -2.73 -21.21 14.37
N TYR A 11 -2.03 -22.07 13.62
CA TYR A 11 -0.89 -21.66 12.78
C TYR A 11 -1.12 -21.77 11.27
N SER A 12 -2.33 -22.14 10.83
CA SER A 12 -2.64 -22.37 9.40
C SER A 12 -3.51 -21.28 8.76
N VAL A 13 -3.82 -20.19 9.46
CA VAL A 13 -4.71 -19.12 8.95
C VAL A 13 -3.93 -18.00 8.26
N ASP A 14 -2.63 -17.84 8.52
CA ASP A 14 -1.90 -16.61 8.17
C ASP A 14 -1.12 -16.63 6.83
N ILE A 15 -1.23 -17.67 5.99
CA ILE A 15 -0.37 -17.76 4.78
C ILE A 15 -1.17 -17.94 3.46
N LEU A 16 -2.49 -18.12 3.51
CA LEU A 16 -3.30 -18.53 2.33
C LEU A 16 -4.28 -17.49 1.78
N VAL A 17 -4.33 -16.26 2.32
CA VAL A 17 -5.43 -15.31 2.05
C VAL A 17 -5.22 -14.44 0.80
N HIS A 18 -4.02 -14.37 0.24
CA HIS A 18 -3.66 -13.28 -0.69
C HIS A 18 -3.88 -13.56 -2.18
N LYS A 19 -4.23 -14.79 -2.57
CA LYS A 19 -4.39 -15.16 -4.00
C LYS A 19 -5.67 -14.64 -4.67
N ASP A 20 -6.58 -14.01 -3.91
CA ASP A 20 -7.92 -13.67 -4.39
C ASP A 20 -8.25 -12.17 -4.47
N LEU A 21 -7.35 -11.27 -4.07
CA LEU A 21 -7.57 -9.83 -4.26
C LEU A 21 -7.44 -9.50 -5.76
N LYS A 22 -8.55 -9.11 -6.38
CA LYS A 22 -8.68 -8.89 -7.82
C LYS A 22 -8.98 -7.44 -8.17
N CYS A 23 -9.52 -6.67 -7.23
CA CYS A 23 -9.90 -5.29 -7.48
C CYS A 23 -9.45 -4.33 -6.37
N ILE A 24 -9.43 -3.04 -6.70
CA ILE A 24 -9.09 -1.97 -5.77
C ILE A 24 -9.98 -1.99 -4.52
N GLY A 25 -11.27 -2.36 -4.64
CA GLY A 25 -12.19 -2.43 -3.50
C GLY A 25 -11.74 -3.46 -2.46
N GLU A 26 -11.39 -4.67 -2.89
CA GLU A 26 -10.90 -5.74 -2.01
C GLU A 26 -9.55 -5.38 -1.39
N ILE A 27 -8.66 -4.72 -2.14
CA ILE A 27 -7.37 -4.25 -1.64
C ILE A 27 -7.56 -3.21 -0.54
N ILE A 28 -8.48 -2.26 -0.73
CA ILE A 28 -8.78 -1.23 0.27
C ILE A 28 -9.45 -1.83 1.52
N ASP A 29 -10.37 -2.77 1.34
CA ASP A 29 -10.98 -3.51 2.46
C ASP A 29 -9.91 -4.27 3.26
N TYR A 30 -8.99 -4.96 2.57
CA TYR A 30 -7.84 -5.63 3.20
C TYR A 30 -6.97 -4.65 3.98
N VAL A 31 -6.61 -3.50 3.39
CA VAL A 31 -5.80 -2.46 4.04
C VAL A 31 -6.45 -1.96 5.33
N LEU A 32 -7.78 -1.77 5.33
CA LEU A 32 -8.50 -1.30 6.51
C LEU A 32 -8.64 -2.38 7.59
N ARG A 33 -9.00 -3.62 7.22
CA ARG A 33 -9.17 -4.73 8.17
C ARG A 33 -7.88 -5.11 8.88
N ASN A 34 -6.74 -4.98 8.21
CA ASN A 34 -5.43 -5.30 8.77
C ASN A 34 -4.75 -4.08 9.42
N GLY A 35 -5.45 -2.95 9.55
CA GLY A 35 -4.88 -1.75 10.17
C GLY A 35 -3.67 -1.20 9.43
N LEU A 36 -3.58 -1.40 8.11
CA LEU A 36 -2.48 -0.90 7.28
C LEU A 36 -2.71 0.55 6.82
N SER A 37 -3.92 1.09 7.04
CA SER A 37 -4.22 2.51 6.96
C SER A 37 -5.48 2.82 7.79
N THR A 38 -5.99 4.05 7.68
CA THR A 38 -7.22 4.48 8.36
C THR A 38 -8.30 4.88 7.35
N PRO A 39 -9.60 4.78 7.71
CA PRO A 39 -10.68 5.24 6.84
C PRO A 39 -10.51 6.71 6.40
N LYS A 40 -10.07 7.59 7.32
CA LYS A 40 -9.76 8.99 7.00
C LYS A 40 -8.75 9.11 5.86
N ARG A 41 -7.66 8.33 5.90
CA ARG A 41 -6.63 8.34 4.84
C ARG A 41 -7.13 7.81 3.51
N VAL A 42 -8.03 6.83 3.52
CA VAL A 42 -8.69 6.33 2.32
C VAL A 42 -9.54 7.45 1.68
N TYR A 43 -10.31 8.19 2.48
CA TYR A 43 -11.08 9.33 1.98
C TYR A 43 -10.18 10.45 1.43
N GLU A 44 -9.10 10.78 2.13
CA GLU A 44 -8.13 11.77 1.66
C GLU A 44 -7.43 11.32 0.36
N ALA A 45 -7.15 10.02 0.21
CA ALA A 45 -6.60 9.45 -1.01
C ALA A 45 -7.56 9.52 -2.20
N LEU A 46 -8.85 9.25 -1.97
CA LEU A 46 -9.90 9.40 -2.97
C LEU A 46 -10.01 10.84 -3.45
N ASP A 47 -9.94 11.82 -2.54
CA ASP A 47 -9.94 13.24 -2.90
C ASP A 47 -8.76 13.59 -3.83
N ILE A 48 -7.55 13.12 -3.50
CA ILE A 48 -6.36 13.28 -4.35
C ILE A 48 -6.57 12.63 -5.72
N TYR A 49 -7.07 11.40 -5.75
CA TYR A 49 -7.32 10.65 -6.99
C TYR A 49 -8.33 11.37 -7.91
N PHE A 50 -9.49 11.77 -7.38
CA PHE A 50 -10.52 12.46 -8.16
C PHE A 50 -10.09 13.85 -8.64
N LYS A 51 -9.25 14.56 -7.87
CA LYS A 51 -8.64 15.83 -8.29
C LYS A 51 -7.50 15.66 -9.29
N ARG A 52 -7.21 14.44 -9.76
CA ARG A 52 -6.09 14.11 -10.65
C ARG A 52 -4.74 14.54 -10.05
N GLY A 53 -4.59 14.36 -8.74
CA GLY A 53 -3.36 14.68 -8.02
C GLY A 53 -2.18 13.79 -8.38
N ILE A 54 -2.40 12.63 -9.02
CA ILE A 54 -1.33 11.77 -9.52
C ILE A 54 -0.91 12.30 -10.90
N THR A 55 0.17 13.08 -10.93
CA THR A 55 0.60 13.78 -12.15
C THR A 55 1.36 12.88 -13.11
N ARG A 56 2.14 11.94 -12.57
CA ARG A 56 2.91 10.93 -13.30
C ARG A 56 3.08 9.69 -12.44
N TYR A 57 3.16 8.54 -13.10
CA TYR A 57 3.66 7.31 -12.49
C TYR A 57 4.36 6.46 -13.54
N PHE A 58 5.20 5.55 -13.05
CA PHE A 58 5.94 4.58 -13.82
C PHE A 58 5.90 3.23 -13.10
N ILE A 59 5.93 2.16 -13.87
CA ILE A 59 5.93 0.79 -13.35
C ILE A 59 7.05 0.02 -14.05
N ASP A 60 8.01 -0.47 -13.27
CA ASP A 60 9.09 -1.35 -13.69
C ASP A 60 9.08 -2.68 -12.93
N ASN A 61 10.20 -3.40 -12.97
CA ASN A 61 10.38 -4.65 -12.25
C ASN A 61 10.64 -4.43 -10.76
N ASP A 62 11.14 -3.26 -10.39
CA ASP A 62 11.55 -2.89 -9.04
C ASP A 62 10.41 -2.25 -8.25
N GLY A 63 9.36 -1.79 -8.93
CA GLY A 63 8.14 -1.32 -8.30
C GLY A 63 7.34 -0.32 -9.14
N ILE A 64 6.58 0.49 -8.41
CA ILE A 64 5.71 1.55 -8.88
C ILE A 64 6.24 2.84 -8.27
N GLU A 65 6.52 3.83 -9.10
CA GLU A 65 6.93 5.15 -8.63
C GLU A 65 5.96 6.20 -9.16
N GLY A 66 5.53 7.13 -8.30
CA GLY A 66 4.52 8.12 -8.63
C GLY A 66 4.77 9.48 -8.01
N ILE A 67 4.39 10.53 -8.73
CA ILE A 67 4.40 11.92 -8.27
C ILE A 67 2.97 12.32 -7.93
N VAL A 68 2.72 12.55 -6.65
CA VAL A 68 1.40 12.81 -6.08
C VAL A 68 1.35 14.21 -5.47
N LEU A 69 0.42 15.03 -5.94
CA LEU A 69 0.12 16.35 -5.40
C LEU A 69 -0.78 16.20 -4.17
N GLY A 70 -0.25 16.55 -3.00
CA GLY A 70 -0.98 16.65 -1.75
C GLY A 70 -1.19 18.10 -1.33
N SER A 71 -1.98 18.32 -0.27
CA SER A 71 -2.25 19.65 0.28
C SER A 71 -0.99 20.40 0.73
N SER A 72 0.08 19.68 1.07
CA SER A 72 1.36 20.22 1.54
C SER A 72 2.43 20.29 0.45
N GLY A 73 2.11 19.99 -0.81
CA GLY A 73 3.04 20.06 -1.94
C GLY A 73 3.17 18.77 -2.74
N VAL A 74 4.29 18.62 -3.42
CA VAL A 74 4.60 17.47 -4.27
C VAL A 74 5.21 16.35 -3.44
N HIS A 75 4.68 15.13 -3.58
CA HIS A 75 5.18 13.94 -2.91
C HIS A 75 5.62 12.88 -3.90
N VAL A 76 6.79 12.30 -3.67
CA VAL A 76 7.25 11.12 -4.41
C VAL A 76 6.89 9.89 -3.61
N VAL A 77 6.21 8.95 -4.25
CA VAL A 77 5.74 7.70 -3.68
C VAL A 77 6.40 6.56 -4.43
N ARG A 78 6.95 5.59 -3.70
CA ARG A 78 7.46 4.34 -4.26
C ARG A 78 6.77 3.16 -3.58
N ILE A 79 6.21 2.24 -4.34
CA ILE A 79 5.60 0.98 -3.88
C ILE A 79 6.39 -0.15 -4.54
N SER A 80 6.89 -1.09 -3.76
CA SER A 80 7.71 -2.21 -4.23
C SER A 80 7.32 -3.49 -3.49
N ASN A 81 7.87 -4.62 -3.90
CA ASN A 81 7.68 -5.89 -3.20
C ASN A 81 8.15 -5.83 -1.74
N GLU A 82 9.06 -4.90 -1.41
CA GLU A 82 9.63 -4.72 -0.08
C GLU A 82 8.82 -3.78 0.82
N GLY A 83 7.76 -3.13 0.32
CA GLY A 83 7.03 -2.11 1.08
C GLY A 83 6.81 -0.83 0.27
N TYR A 84 6.51 0.26 0.98
CA TYR A 84 6.31 1.57 0.36
C TYR A 84 7.16 2.67 1.02
N LYS A 85 7.45 3.72 0.26
CA LYS A 85 8.07 4.96 0.73
C LYS A 85 7.26 6.14 0.23
N CYS A 86 7.16 7.19 1.03
CA CYS A 86 6.60 8.46 0.60
C CYS A 86 7.48 9.61 1.13
N THR A 87 7.60 10.70 0.37
CA THR A 87 8.28 11.93 0.87
C THR A 87 7.40 12.77 1.78
N CYS A 88 6.20 12.31 2.15
CA CYS A 88 5.35 13.08 3.04
C CYS A 88 5.87 12.94 4.46
N SER A 89 6.02 14.05 5.18
CA SER A 89 6.47 14.07 6.57
C SER A 89 5.41 13.56 7.56
N ASP A 90 4.77 12.42 7.27
CA ASP A 90 3.74 11.80 8.13
C ASP A 90 4.41 10.94 9.23
N SER A 91 5.39 11.56 9.91
CA SER A 91 6.33 10.96 10.89
C SER A 91 5.66 10.33 12.11
N TYR A 92 4.36 10.53 12.28
CA TYR A 92 3.57 9.96 13.38
C TYR A 92 3.13 8.52 13.10
N THR A 93 3.32 8.01 11.88
CA THR A 93 2.61 6.80 11.43
C THR A 93 3.45 5.93 10.48
N ASN A 94 4.73 5.73 10.80
CA ASN A 94 5.69 4.94 10.01
C ASN A 94 5.26 3.49 9.70
N HIS A 95 4.08 3.04 10.14
CA HIS A 95 3.51 1.70 9.94
C HIS A 95 2.29 1.64 9.01
N TYR A 96 1.85 2.76 8.44
CA TYR A 96 0.59 2.85 7.71
C TYR A 96 0.76 3.45 6.33
N LEU A 97 0.19 2.81 5.29
CA LEU A 97 0.04 3.38 3.96
C LEU A 97 -0.57 4.79 4.05
N CYS A 98 0.22 5.78 3.65
CA CYS A 98 -0.21 7.18 3.65
C CYS A 98 -1.24 7.43 2.55
N LYS A 99 -1.96 8.56 2.63
CA LYS A 99 -2.94 8.95 1.61
C LYS A 99 -2.37 9.05 0.20
N HIS A 100 -1.09 9.42 0.06
CA HIS A 100 -0.45 9.52 -1.26
C HIS A 100 -0.19 8.13 -1.86
N ALA A 101 0.25 7.17 -1.04
CA ALA A 101 0.40 5.77 -1.45
C ALA A 101 -0.95 5.16 -1.86
N LEU A 102 -1.99 5.38 -1.07
CA LEU A 102 -3.34 4.95 -1.41
C LEU A 102 -3.86 5.60 -2.71
N ALA A 103 -3.61 6.89 -2.91
CA ALA A 103 -4.00 7.58 -4.14
C ALA A 103 -3.27 7.01 -5.37
N LEU A 104 -1.98 6.69 -5.22
CA LEU A 104 -1.22 6.02 -6.27
C LEU A 104 -1.79 4.63 -6.57
N LEU A 105 -2.16 3.84 -5.54
CA LEU A 105 -2.82 2.55 -5.71
C LEU A 105 -4.12 2.68 -6.52
N TYR A 106 -4.98 3.65 -6.19
CA TYR A 106 -6.19 3.92 -6.98
C TYR A 106 -5.85 4.20 -8.46
N GLN A 107 -4.80 4.96 -8.73
CA GLN A 107 -4.40 5.28 -10.10
C GLN A 107 -3.91 4.04 -10.85
N VAL A 108 -2.98 3.28 -10.27
CA VAL A 108 -2.33 2.16 -10.98
C VAL A 108 -3.21 0.94 -11.12
N LEU A 109 -4.12 0.70 -10.17
CA LEU A 109 -5.07 -0.41 -10.21
C LEU A 109 -6.30 -0.11 -11.09
N ASN A 110 -6.54 1.15 -11.44
CA ASN A 110 -7.56 1.54 -12.43
C ASN A 110 -7.00 1.76 -13.85
N ASP A 111 -5.67 1.84 -14.04
CA ASP A 111 -5.08 1.82 -15.39
C ASP A 111 -5.03 0.40 -15.94
N LYS A 112 -6.03 0.05 -16.76
CA LYS A 112 -6.17 -1.26 -17.42
C LYS A 112 -4.93 -1.70 -18.21
N ARG A 113 -4.09 -0.77 -18.68
CA ARG A 113 -2.88 -1.10 -19.45
C ARG A 113 -1.79 -1.71 -18.58
N THR A 114 -1.77 -1.37 -17.30
CA THR A 114 -0.71 -1.76 -16.36
C THR A 114 -1.23 -2.49 -15.13
N GLN A 115 -2.55 -2.73 -15.06
CA GLN A 115 -3.24 -3.27 -13.90
C GLN A 115 -2.65 -4.59 -13.42
N ASP A 116 -2.41 -5.57 -14.31
CA ASP A 116 -1.89 -6.89 -13.90
C ASP A 116 -0.52 -6.79 -13.24
N ARG A 117 0.36 -5.95 -13.80
CA ARG A 117 1.71 -5.72 -13.26
C ARG A 117 1.65 -4.96 -11.93
N ALA A 118 0.81 -3.94 -11.84
CA ALA A 118 0.59 -3.20 -10.61
C ALA A 118 0.03 -4.11 -9.51
N LEU A 119 -0.97 -4.93 -9.84
CA LEU A 119 -1.59 -5.87 -8.92
C LEU A 119 -0.57 -6.85 -8.33
N ALA A 120 0.29 -7.43 -9.17
CA ALA A 120 1.34 -8.34 -8.70
C ALA A 120 2.27 -7.66 -7.67
N ILE A 121 2.74 -6.44 -7.95
CA ILE A 121 3.61 -5.69 -7.04
C ILE A 121 2.89 -5.36 -5.73
N VAL A 122 1.65 -4.90 -5.81
CA VAL A 122 0.85 -4.53 -4.63
C VAL A 122 0.56 -5.74 -3.76
N LEU A 123 0.23 -6.88 -4.35
CA LEU A 123 0.02 -8.11 -3.59
C LEU A 123 1.30 -8.57 -2.89
N ASN A 124 2.44 -8.52 -3.56
CA ASN A 124 3.72 -8.85 -2.94
C ASN A 124 4.04 -7.92 -1.76
N MET A 125 3.82 -6.61 -1.93
CA MET A 125 3.98 -5.62 -0.86
C MET A 125 3.11 -5.95 0.35
N LEU A 126 1.83 -6.28 0.12
CA LEU A 126 0.87 -6.59 1.18
C LEU A 126 1.17 -7.93 1.88
N ASN A 127 1.78 -8.89 1.17
CA ASN A 127 2.17 -10.19 1.74
C ASN A 127 3.43 -10.10 2.61
N SER A 128 4.20 -9.02 2.48
CA SER A 128 5.39 -8.76 3.28
C SER A 128 5.06 -7.89 4.50
N THR A 129 4.03 -8.26 5.27
CA THR A 129 3.46 -7.47 6.39
C THR A 129 4.46 -7.03 7.46
N GLU A 130 5.63 -7.67 7.56
CA GLU A 130 6.75 -7.19 8.41
C GLU A 130 7.41 -5.88 7.90
N ASN A 131 7.12 -5.46 6.66
CA ASN A 131 7.78 -4.38 5.92
C ASN A 131 6.86 -3.26 5.42
N ILE A 132 5.62 -3.14 5.89
CA ILE A 132 4.85 -1.89 5.70
C ILE A 132 5.39 -0.86 6.71
N LYS A 133 6.66 -0.49 6.52
CA LYS A 133 7.36 0.56 7.22
C LYS A 133 7.76 1.60 6.20
N GLU A 134 7.46 2.86 6.48
CA GLU A 134 8.02 3.96 5.71
C GLU A 134 9.54 3.92 5.87
N ILE A 135 10.27 3.54 4.83
CA ILE A 135 11.72 3.50 4.87
C ILE A 135 12.21 4.96 4.82
N PRO A 136 13.04 5.41 5.78
CA PRO A 136 13.49 6.79 5.82
C PRO A 136 14.17 7.17 4.51
N ILE A 137 13.74 8.29 3.93
CA ILE A 137 14.43 8.89 2.81
C ILE A 137 15.70 9.51 3.38
N ALA A 138 16.85 8.98 3.00
CA ALA A 138 18.12 9.66 3.22
C ALA A 138 18.08 10.95 2.38
N VAL A 139 17.75 12.06 3.03
CA VAL A 139 17.92 13.39 2.45
C VAL A 139 19.42 13.64 2.46
N PHE A 140 20.09 13.44 1.33
CA PHE A 140 21.42 13.99 1.14
C PHE A 140 21.28 15.52 1.09
N SER A 141 21.59 16.15 2.22
CA SER A 141 21.88 17.57 2.29
C SER A 141 23.18 17.82 1.51
N TYR A 142 23.07 18.51 0.38
CA TYR A 142 24.21 19.13 -0.31
C TYR A 142 24.57 20.45 0.36
#